data_AF-A0A7C3U587-F1
#
_entry.id   AF-A0A7C3U587-F1
#
_cell.length_a   1.000
_cell.length_b   1.000
_cell.length_c   1.000
_cell.angle_alpha   90.00
_cell.angle_beta   90.00
_cell.angle_gamma   90.00
#
_symmetry.space_group_name_H-M   'P 1'
#
loop_
_entity.id
_entity.type
_entity.pdbx_description
1 polymer ?
#
loop_
_entity_poly.entity_id
_entity_poly.type
_entity_poly.pdbx_seq_one_letter_code
_entity_poly.pdbx_strand_id
1 'polypeptide(L)'
;MSNNSGTLTDVPGLLVGHATDLEHLTGCTVVLCPGQGCVAGVDVRGSAPGTRETDLLRPGQLVERVNAILLAGGSAFGLAAADGVMRYLEERGVGFAVGVSVVAVAPAAIIFDLTVGD
;
A
#
# COMPACT_ATOMS: atom_id res chain seq x y z
N MET A 1 -22.88 -3.70 22.30
CA MET A 1 -21.43 -3.99 22.33
C MET A 1 -20.91 -3.70 20.95
N SER A 2 -19.95 -2.80 20.78
CA SER A 2 -19.29 -2.63 19.48
C SER A 2 -18.60 -3.94 19.13
N ASN A 3 -18.86 -4.44 17.92
CA ASN A 3 -18.33 -5.70 17.42
C ASN A 3 -16.86 -5.50 17.03
N ASN A 4 -15.97 -5.47 18.02
CA ASN A 4 -14.55 -5.19 17.83
C ASN A 4 -13.79 -6.51 17.67
N SER A 5 -13.22 -6.74 16.49
CA SER A 5 -12.52 -7.98 16.13
C SER A 5 -11.10 -8.09 16.71
N GLY A 6 -10.56 -6.99 17.25
CA GLY A 6 -9.17 -6.85 17.67
C GLY A 6 -8.20 -6.67 16.50
N THR A 7 -8.68 -6.28 15.32
CA THR A 7 -7.89 -6.22 14.08
C THR A 7 -7.81 -4.80 13.52
N LEU A 8 -7.00 -4.59 12.48
CA LEU A 8 -6.82 -3.28 11.84
C LEU A 8 -8.13 -2.67 11.34
N THR A 9 -9.08 -3.48 10.86
CA THR A 9 -10.37 -3.02 10.31
C THR A 9 -11.37 -2.61 11.40
N ASP A 10 -11.02 -2.73 12.68
CA ASP A 10 -11.78 -2.08 13.75
C ASP A 10 -11.70 -0.55 13.66
N VAL A 11 -10.67 -0.01 12.99
CA VAL A 11 -10.60 1.41 12.62
C VAL A 11 -11.59 1.67 11.48
N PRO A 12 -12.64 2.49 11.71
CA PRO A 12 -13.69 2.68 10.72
C PRO A 12 -13.16 3.21 9.38
N GLY A 13 -13.61 2.58 8.30
CA GLY A 13 -13.29 2.99 6.93
C GLY A 13 -12.05 2.30 6.35
N LEU A 14 -11.14 1.74 7.16
CA LEU A 14 -10.03 0.95 6.61
C LEU A 14 -10.53 -0.37 6.05
N LEU A 15 -10.02 -0.76 4.89
CA LEU A 15 -10.24 -2.07 4.28
C LEU A 15 -8.90 -2.76 4.09
N VAL A 16 -8.86 -4.08 4.24
CA VAL A 16 -7.66 -4.90 4.02
C VAL A 16 -7.99 -5.98 3.00
N GLY A 17 -7.14 -6.14 1.99
CA GLY A 17 -7.23 -7.19 0.98
C GLY A 17 -5.92 -7.96 0.86
N HIS A 18 -6.02 -9.24 0.51
CA HIS A 18 -4.88 -10.12 0.31
C HIS A 18 -5.00 -10.83 -1.03
N ALA A 19 -3.88 -10.98 -1.73
CA ALA A 19 -3.74 -11.90 -2.85
C ALA A 19 -2.54 -12.81 -2.56
N THR A 20 -2.76 -14.12 -2.61
CA THR A 20 -1.75 -15.13 -2.26
C THR A 20 -1.51 -16.03 -3.45
N ASP A 21 -0.26 -16.17 -3.83
CA ASP A 21 0.21 -17.20 -4.77
C ASP A 21 0.73 -18.39 -3.96
N LEU A 22 -0.04 -19.48 -3.99
CA LEU A 22 0.27 -20.70 -3.22
C LEU A 22 1.31 -21.59 -3.91
N GLU A 23 1.59 -21.38 -5.20
CA GLU A 23 2.59 -22.14 -5.96
C GLU A 23 3.97 -21.52 -5.73
N HIS A 24 4.09 -20.22 -5.97
CA HIS A 24 5.34 -19.46 -5.78
C HIS A 24 5.54 -18.98 -4.33
N LEU A 25 4.65 -19.37 -3.41
CA LEU A 25 4.67 -19.06 -1.96
C LEU A 25 4.94 -17.59 -1.64
N THR A 26 4.28 -16.69 -2.37
CA THR A 26 4.39 -15.24 -2.23
C THR A 26 3.00 -14.59 -2.28
N GLY A 27 2.95 -13.25 -2.28
CA GLY A 27 1.69 -12.52 -2.39
C GLY A 27 1.81 -11.06 -2.02
N CYS A 28 0.66 -10.42 -1.85
CA CYS A 28 0.57 -9.05 -1.39
C CYS A 28 -0.63 -8.81 -0.47
N THR A 29 -0.48 -7.79 0.36
CA THR A 29 -1.51 -7.25 1.24
C THR A 29 -1.66 -5.76 0.96
N VAL A 30 -2.90 -5.32 0.77
CA VAL A 30 -3.22 -3.91 0.55
C VAL A 30 -4.12 -3.43 1.67
N VAL A 31 -3.70 -2.36 2.35
CA VAL A 31 -4.58 -1.57 3.22
C VAL A 31 -5.11 -0.42 2.38
N LEU A 32 -6.41 -0.43 2.09
CA LEU A 32 -7.06 0.66 1.38
C LEU A 32 -7.54 1.72 2.37
N CYS A 33 -7.41 2.98 1.95
CA CYS A 33 -7.94 4.16 2.61
C CYS A 33 -9.02 4.79 1.71
N PRO A 34 -10.28 4.33 1.78
CA PRO A 34 -11.38 4.86 0.99
C PRO A 34 -11.68 6.35 1.26
N GLY A 35 -12.49 6.94 0.39
CA GLY A 35 -12.88 8.34 0.51
C GLY A 35 -11.73 9.29 0.19
N GLN A 36 -11.42 10.20 1.12
CA GLN A 36 -10.35 11.20 0.93
C GLN A 36 -8.94 10.63 1.17
N GLY A 37 -8.79 9.35 1.54
CA GLY A 37 -7.52 8.77 1.93
C GLY A 37 -7.15 9.05 3.39
N CYS A 38 -6.02 8.48 3.81
CA CYS A 38 -5.51 8.59 5.18
C CYS A 38 -4.29 9.51 5.22
N VAL A 39 -4.13 10.26 6.32
CA VAL A 39 -2.83 10.85 6.66
C VAL A 39 -1.88 9.71 7.01
N ALA A 40 -0.66 9.74 6.48
CA ALA A 40 0.32 8.69 6.69
C ALA A 40 1.72 9.27 6.92
N GLY A 41 2.54 8.50 7.65
CA GLY A 41 3.96 8.71 7.85
C GLY A 41 4.67 7.36 7.80
N VAL A 42 5.99 7.37 7.64
CA VAL A 42 6.79 6.13 7.59
C VAL A 42 8.10 6.29 8.34
N ASP A 43 8.52 5.23 9.02
CA ASP A 43 9.84 5.07 9.62
C ASP A 43 10.46 3.76 9.11
N VAL A 44 11.57 3.87 8.38
CA VAL A 44 12.27 2.74 7.77
C VAL A 44 13.55 2.48 8.56
N ARG A 45 13.56 1.38 9.31
CA ARG A 45 14.63 1.06 10.28
C ARG A 45 15.61 -0.02 9.83
N GLY A 46 15.24 -0.81 8.82
CA GLY A 46 16.12 -1.84 8.25
C GLY A 46 17.22 -1.23 7.39
N SER A 47 18.39 -1.88 7.33
CA SER A 47 19.55 -1.41 6.56
C SER A 47 19.48 -1.68 5.06
N ALA A 48 18.62 -2.61 4.63
CA ALA A 48 18.41 -2.96 3.22
C ALA A 48 16.92 -2.86 2.87
N PRO A 49 16.33 -1.65 2.85
CA PRO A 49 14.91 -1.48 2.56
C PRO A 49 14.61 -1.65 1.07
N GLY A 50 13.48 -2.28 0.76
CA GLY A 50 12.82 -2.13 -0.54
C GLY A 50 11.52 -1.38 -0.32
N THR A 51 11.44 -0.15 -0.83
CA THR A 51 10.29 0.72 -0.62
C THR A 51 9.96 1.52 -1.86
N ARG A 52 8.73 2.01 -1.93
CA ARG A 52 8.23 2.95 -2.94
C ARG A 52 7.49 4.09 -2.27
N GLU A 53 7.66 5.30 -2.81
CA GLU A 53 6.92 6.53 -2.42
C GLU A 53 7.07 6.97 -0.95
N THR A 54 8.11 6.50 -0.25
CA THR A 54 8.35 6.87 1.16
C THR A 54 8.73 8.33 1.34
N ASP A 55 9.40 8.95 0.37
CA ASP A 55 9.75 10.38 0.44
C ASP A 55 8.53 11.30 0.46
N LEU A 56 7.41 10.89 -0.16
CA LEU A 56 6.14 11.64 -0.14
C LEU A 56 5.51 11.68 1.26
N LEU A 57 5.88 10.76 2.15
CA LEU A 57 5.35 10.66 3.50
C LEU A 57 6.11 11.52 4.52
N ARG A 58 7.14 12.25 4.07
CA ARG A 58 7.84 13.21 4.92
C ARG A 58 6.93 14.42 5.17
N PRO A 59 6.84 14.95 6.40
CA PRO A 59 6.11 16.18 6.66
C PRO A 59 6.58 17.33 5.77
N GLY A 60 5.63 18.12 5.27
CA GLY A 60 5.90 19.27 4.39
C GLY A 60 5.99 18.96 2.90
N GLN A 61 5.76 17.70 2.47
CA GLN A 61 5.53 17.38 1.07
C GLN A 61 4.10 17.76 0.63
N LEU A 62 3.89 17.85 -0.68
CA LEU A 62 2.60 18.24 -1.30
C LEU A 62 1.47 17.24 -1.02
N VAL A 63 1.81 15.95 -0.92
CA VAL A 63 0.83 14.88 -0.73
C VAL A 63 0.51 14.75 0.75
N GLU A 64 -0.69 15.14 1.15
CA GLU A 64 -1.14 15.07 2.55
C GLU A 64 -1.77 13.72 2.91
N ARG A 65 -2.25 12.97 1.91
CA ARG A 65 -3.02 11.74 2.11
C ARG A 65 -2.64 10.66 1.11
N VAL A 66 -2.59 9.43 1.60
CA VAL A 66 -2.41 8.22 0.80
C VAL A 66 -3.74 7.52 0.56
N ASN A 67 -3.85 6.82 -0.56
CA ASN A 67 -5.05 6.07 -0.92
C ASN A 67 -4.95 4.60 -0.54
N ALA A 68 -3.73 4.07 -0.44
CA ALA A 68 -3.46 2.71 -0.02
C ALA A 68 -2.05 2.57 0.58
N ILE A 69 -1.79 1.48 1.28
CA ILE A 69 -0.46 0.99 1.63
C ILE A 69 -0.35 -0.45 1.11
N LEU A 70 0.75 -0.76 0.42
CA LEU A 70 1.04 -2.08 -0.11
C LEU A 70 2.19 -2.74 0.68
N LEU A 71 1.96 -3.98 1.09
CA LEU A 71 3.00 -4.89 1.56
C LEU A 71 3.08 -6.06 0.58
N ALA A 72 4.26 -6.40 0.09
CA ALA A 72 4.41 -7.50 -0.86
C ALA A 72 5.65 -8.37 -0.61
N GLY A 73 5.57 -9.62 -1.03
CA GLY A 73 6.73 -10.47 -1.24
C GLY A 73 7.50 -10.08 -2.51
N GLY A 74 8.38 -10.96 -2.99
CA GLY A 74 9.11 -10.81 -4.25
C GLY A 74 10.36 -9.93 -4.18
N SER A 75 10.80 -9.53 -2.98
CA SER A 75 11.89 -8.56 -2.82
C SER A 75 11.65 -7.29 -3.67
N ALA A 76 12.70 -6.65 -4.17
CA ALA A 76 12.60 -5.43 -4.97
C ALA A 76 11.69 -5.58 -6.20
N PHE A 77 11.56 -6.78 -6.79
CA PHE A 77 10.65 -7.04 -7.91
C PHE A 77 9.17 -6.90 -7.50
N GLY A 78 8.85 -7.22 -6.25
CA GLY A 78 7.52 -7.09 -5.68
C GLY A 78 6.97 -5.66 -5.66
N LEU A 79 7.84 -4.65 -5.75
CA LEU A 79 7.40 -3.25 -5.85
C LEU A 79 6.54 -2.98 -7.10
N ALA A 80 6.64 -3.83 -8.14
CA ALA A 80 5.78 -3.76 -9.32
C ALA A 80 4.29 -3.98 -8.99
N ALA A 81 3.96 -4.67 -7.89
CA ALA A 81 2.57 -4.83 -7.46
C ALA A 81 1.89 -3.49 -7.11
N ALA A 82 2.67 -2.44 -6.79
CA ALA A 82 2.14 -1.10 -6.52
C ALA A 82 1.44 -0.51 -7.76
N ASP A 83 1.92 -0.81 -8.95
CA ASP A 83 1.32 -0.29 -10.19
C ASP A 83 -0.10 -0.83 -10.39
N GLY A 84 -0.35 -2.09 -9.98
CA GLY A 84 -1.69 -2.68 -9.98
C GLY A 84 -2.64 -1.98 -9.00
N VAL A 85 -2.15 -1.62 -7.82
CA VAL A 85 -2.92 -0.85 -6.82
C VAL A 85 -3.23 0.55 -7.34
N MET A 86 -2.23 1.25 -7.91
CA MET A 86 -2.41 2.58 -8.48
C MET A 86 -3.42 2.57 -9.62
N ARG A 87 -3.32 1.61 -10.55
CA ARG A 87 -4.28 1.45 -11.65
C ARG A 87 -5.70 1.21 -11.12
N TYR A 88 -5.87 0.31 -10.15
CA TYR A 88 -7.17 0.01 -9.56
C TYR A 88 -7.85 1.27 -8.97
N LEU A 89 -7.06 2.13 -8.32
CA LEU A 89 -7.52 3.38 -7.72
C LEU A 89 -7.79 4.46 -8.78
N GLU A 90 -6.90 4.62 -9.76
CA GLU A 90 -7.06 5.56 -10.87
C GLU A 90 -8.33 5.28 -11.68
N GLU A 91 -8.60 4.00 -12.02
CA GLU A 91 -9.83 3.56 -12.69
C GLU A 91 -11.11 3.94 -11.94
N ARG A 92 -11.01 4.23 -10.64
CA ARG A 92 -12.11 4.64 -9.75
C ARG A 92 -12.09 6.13 -9.44
N GLY A 93 -11.21 6.90 -10.06
CA GLY A 93 -11.06 8.33 -9.80
C GLY A 93 -10.52 8.63 -8.39
N VAL A 94 -9.79 7.69 -7.78
CA VAL A 94 -9.22 7.85 -6.45
C VAL A 94 -7.74 8.19 -6.56
N GLY A 95 -7.37 9.39 -6.08
CA GLY A 95 -5.99 9.85 -6.06
C GLY A 95 -5.89 11.36 -5.83
N PHE A 96 -4.66 11.85 -5.87
CA PHE A 96 -4.37 13.28 -5.86
C PHE A 96 -4.77 13.91 -7.20
N ALA A 97 -5.64 14.92 -7.19
CA ALA A 97 -6.10 15.57 -8.41
C ALA A 97 -4.98 16.42 -9.04
N VAL A 98 -4.59 16.10 -10.28
CA VAL A 98 -3.56 16.83 -11.05
C VAL A 98 -4.15 17.64 -12.20
N GLY A 99 -5.46 17.94 -12.14
CA GLY A 99 -6.20 18.70 -13.14
C GLY A 99 -6.66 17.87 -14.34
N VAL A 100 -5.77 17.06 -14.93
CA VAL A 100 -6.07 16.22 -16.11
C VAL A 100 -6.47 14.78 -15.75
N SER A 101 -6.07 14.31 -14.58
CA SER A 101 -6.38 12.99 -14.04
C SER A 101 -6.25 13.02 -12.51
N VAL A 102 -6.33 11.86 -11.88
CA VAL A 102 -5.88 11.61 -10.52
C VAL A 102 -4.58 10.81 -10.54
N VAL A 103 -3.70 11.07 -9.59
CA VAL A 103 -2.51 10.26 -9.34
C VAL A 103 -2.70 9.57 -8.00
N ALA A 104 -2.97 8.27 -8.02
CA ALA A 104 -3.08 7.48 -6.80
C ALA A 104 -1.74 7.47 -6.04
N VAL A 105 -1.79 7.55 -4.72
CA VAL A 105 -0.60 7.48 -3.85
C VAL A 105 -0.69 6.19 -3.05
N ALA A 106 0.21 5.25 -3.35
CA ALA A 106 0.23 3.91 -2.76
C ALA A 106 1.66 3.54 -2.34
N PRO A 107 2.15 4.05 -1.20
CA PRO A 107 3.45 3.68 -0.67
C PRO A 107 3.53 2.18 -0.42
N ALA A 108 4.69 1.60 -0.71
CA ALA A 108 4.90 0.17 -0.63
C ALA A 108 6.17 -0.19 0.14
N ALA A 109 6.14 -1.35 0.79
CA ALA A 109 7.30 -2.00 1.36
C ALA A 109 7.28 -3.49 1.02
N ILE A 110 8.47 -4.07 0.84
CA ILE A 110 8.62 -5.48 0.46
C ILE A 110 9.38 -6.30 1.48
N ILE A 111 9.20 -7.62 1.41
CA ILE A 111 10.03 -8.60 2.10
C ILE A 111 10.75 -9.49 1.07
N PHE A 112 11.81 -10.16 1.52
CA PHE A 112 12.51 -11.16 0.71
C PHE A 112 11.92 -12.54 1.00
N ASP A 113 11.32 -13.15 -0.01
CA ASP A 113 10.75 -14.51 0.01
C ASP A 113 11.11 -15.31 -1.27
N LEU A 114 12.09 -14.84 -2.06
CA LEU A 114 12.50 -15.46 -3.33
C LEU A 114 13.08 -16.89 -3.20
N THR A 115 13.21 -17.40 -1.97
CA THR A 115 13.81 -18.71 -1.66
C THR A 115 12.81 -19.71 -1.09
N VAL A 116 11.52 -19.37 -0.97
CA VAL A 116 10.54 -20.28 -0.35
C VAL A 116 9.67 -21.03 -1.36
N GLY A 117 9.29 -20.42 -2.47
CA GLY A 117 8.48 -21.03 -3.53
C GLY A 117 9.29 -21.59 -4.70
N ASP A 118 8.59 -22.28 -5.61
CA ASP A 118 9.15 -22.90 -6.82
C ASP A 118 9.52 -21.90 -7.93
#